data_AF-A0A815U0D9-F1
#
_entry.id   AF-A0A815U0D9-F1
#
_cell.length_a   1.000
_cell.length_b   1.000
_cell.length_c   1.000
_cell.angle_alpha   90.00
_cell.angle_beta   90.00
_cell.angle_gamma   90.00
#
_symmetry.space_group_name_H-M   'P 1'
#
loop_
_entity.id
_entity.type
_entity.pdbx_description
1 polymer ?
#
loop_
_entity_poly.entity_id
_entity_poly.type
_entity_poly.pdbx_seq_one_letter_code
_entity_poly.pdbx_strand_id
1 'polypeptide(L)'
;MGSTSTPLLHHLAIDQNRFLLSADSDMRWVNHFSSRYGNNSLHVMKHVEVESEMGVEWARADISDAATWSIVFIDHRPGPRRQFDLIGYSGRSTLVILHDTEQTQMYNYGLGLPYYRHQYRFTRLKTYTDVLSAKDEGLVKKIQFLLDTIPNSFFDNATSTLST
;
A
#
# COMPACT_ATOMS: atom_id res chain seq x y z
N MET A 1 1.43 -4.36 7.22
CA MET A 1 0.31 -3.87 8.09
C MET A 1 0.85 -2.89 9.14
N GLY A 2 0.02 -2.05 9.74
CA GLY A 2 0.49 -1.04 10.70
C GLY A 2 -0.54 -0.69 11.77
N SER A 3 -0.06 -0.29 12.95
CA SER A 3 -0.91 -0.01 14.12
C SER A 3 -1.92 1.13 13.91
N THR A 4 -1.64 2.04 12.98
CA THR A 4 -2.56 3.13 12.62
C THR A 4 -3.39 2.79 11.39
N SER A 5 -2.76 2.32 10.30
CA SER A 5 -3.41 2.10 9.02
C SER A 5 -4.36 0.91 9.03
N THR A 6 -4.02 -0.20 9.70
CA THR A 6 -4.86 -1.40 9.70
C THR A 6 -6.20 -1.19 10.42
N PRO A 7 -6.27 -0.57 11.62
CA PRO A 7 -7.56 -0.22 12.23
C PRO A 7 -8.37 0.78 11.41
N LEU A 8 -7.72 1.83 10.89
CA LEU A 8 -8.40 2.84 10.06
C LEU A 8 -9.03 2.23 8.81
N LEU A 9 -8.26 1.44 8.05
CA LEU A 9 -8.73 0.79 6.84
C LEU A 9 -9.81 -0.25 7.15
N HIS A 10 -9.71 -0.99 8.26
CA HIS A 10 -10.76 -1.92 8.70
C HIS A 10 -12.10 -1.21 8.89
N HIS A 11 -12.12 -0.12 9.65
CA HIS A 11 -13.35 0.64 9.89
C HIS A 11 -13.90 1.26 8.60
N LEU A 12 -13.05 1.91 7.80
CA LEU A 12 -13.47 2.47 6.51
C LEU A 12 -14.05 1.42 5.57
N ALA A 13 -13.45 0.23 5.51
CA ALA A 13 -13.92 -0.86 4.68
C ALA A 13 -15.29 -1.38 5.14
N ILE A 14 -15.47 -1.61 6.44
CA ILE A 14 -16.75 -2.07 6.99
C ILE A 14 -17.85 -1.02 6.80
N ASP A 15 -17.58 0.23 7.16
CA ASP A 15 -18.56 1.32 7.12
C ASP A 15 -19.05 1.57 5.68
N GLN A 16 -18.19 1.32 4.69
CA GLN A 16 -18.51 1.47 3.27
C GLN A 16 -18.93 0.16 2.60
N ASN A 17 -19.06 -0.94 3.35
CA ASN A 17 -19.36 -2.28 2.83
C ASN A 17 -18.42 -2.70 1.68
N ARG A 18 -17.11 -2.49 1.88
CA ARG A 18 -16.05 -2.80 0.91
C ARG A 18 -15.16 -3.92 1.42
N PHE A 19 -14.74 -4.77 0.50
CA PHE A 19 -13.77 -5.81 0.80
C PHE A 19 -12.37 -5.21 0.98
N LEU A 20 -11.67 -5.68 2.00
CA LEU A 20 -10.29 -5.35 2.33
C LEU A 20 -9.51 -6.65 2.56
N LEU A 21 -8.36 -6.75 1.91
CA LEU A 21 -7.37 -7.79 2.18
C LEU A 21 -6.09 -7.12 2.67
N SER A 22 -5.66 -7.48 3.88
CA SER A 22 -4.37 -7.09 4.44
C SER A 22 -3.46 -8.31 4.44
N ALA A 23 -2.31 -8.20 3.77
CA ALA A 23 -1.32 -9.25 3.70
C ALA A 23 0.01 -8.81 4.30
N ASP A 24 0.72 -9.73 4.95
CA ASP A 24 2.03 -9.49 5.55
C ASP A 24 2.84 -10.78 5.63
N SER A 25 4.17 -10.66 5.65
CA SER A 25 5.06 -11.82 5.77
C SER A 25 5.46 -12.14 7.19
N ASP A 26 5.17 -11.26 8.15
CA ASP A 26 5.33 -11.57 9.57
C ASP A 26 4.06 -12.22 10.15
N MET A 27 4.13 -13.52 10.43
CA MET A 27 3.02 -14.27 11.04
C MET A 27 2.60 -13.69 12.40
N ARG A 28 3.54 -13.18 13.21
CA ARG A 28 3.21 -12.58 14.51
C ARG A 28 2.36 -11.34 14.32
N TRP A 29 2.65 -10.57 13.28
CA TRP A 29 1.91 -9.37 12.92
C TRP A 29 0.53 -9.69 12.35
N VAL A 30 0.43 -10.72 11.50
CA VAL A 30 -0.85 -11.25 11.01
C VAL A 30 -1.72 -11.70 12.17
N ASN A 31 -1.18 -12.46 13.12
CA ASN A 31 -1.92 -12.93 14.30
C ASN A 31 -2.36 -11.77 15.21
N HIS A 32 -1.49 -10.76 15.39
CA HIS A 32 -1.82 -9.57 16.16
C HIS A 32 -3.08 -8.87 15.62
N PHE A 33 -3.20 -8.68 14.31
CA PHE A 33 -4.37 -8.03 13.72
C PHE A 33 -5.56 -8.98 13.52
N SER A 34 -5.32 -10.25 13.21
CA SER A 34 -6.39 -11.24 13.04
C SER A 34 -7.21 -11.43 14.32
N SER A 35 -6.54 -11.45 15.48
CA SER A 35 -7.24 -11.53 16.78
C SER A 35 -8.16 -10.34 17.08
N ARG A 36 -7.93 -9.17 16.45
CA ARG A 36 -8.70 -7.94 16.65
C ARG A 36 -9.75 -7.70 15.56
N TYR A 37 -9.42 -8.03 14.32
CA TYR A 37 -10.17 -7.61 13.13
C TYR A 37 -10.51 -8.74 12.16
N GLY A 38 -9.96 -9.95 12.35
CA GLY A 38 -10.06 -11.08 11.41
C GLY A 38 -11.37 -11.86 11.46
N ASN A 39 -12.24 -11.62 12.44
CA ASN A 39 -13.56 -12.27 12.54
C ASN A 39 -14.62 -11.67 11.59
N ASN A 40 -14.22 -10.76 10.68
CA ASN A 40 -15.13 -10.07 9.77
C ASN A 40 -14.96 -10.57 8.33
N SER A 41 -16.06 -10.88 7.65
CA SER A 41 -16.04 -11.39 6.27
C SER A 41 -15.54 -10.38 5.22
N LEU A 42 -15.53 -9.08 5.54
CA LEU A 42 -15.07 -8.01 4.66
C LEU A 42 -13.61 -7.62 4.89
N HIS A 43 -12.98 -8.03 5.99
CA HIS A 43 -11.55 -7.78 6.23
C HIS A 43 -10.80 -9.10 6.41
N VAL A 44 -10.16 -9.55 5.33
CA VAL A 44 -9.35 -10.77 5.31
C VAL A 44 -7.91 -10.43 5.65
N MET A 45 -7.33 -11.20 6.57
CA MET A 45 -5.90 -11.16 6.90
C MET A 45 -5.22 -12.35 6.24
N LYS A 46 -4.08 -12.12 5.58
CA LYS A 46 -3.31 -13.18 4.91
C LYS A 46 -1.84 -13.14 5.30
N HIS A 47 -1.31 -14.29 5.73
CA HIS A 47 0.13 -14.47 5.87
C HIS A 47 0.72 -14.92 4.55
N VAL A 48 1.83 -14.29 4.15
CA VAL A 48 2.63 -14.67 2.99
C VAL A 48 4.04 -14.98 3.48
N GLU A 49 4.33 -16.25 3.72
CA GLU A 49 5.69 -16.67 4.04
C GLU A 49 6.63 -16.34 2.88
N VAL A 50 7.75 -15.69 3.18
CA VAL A 50 8.75 -15.32 2.17
C VAL A 50 10.06 -16.00 2.52
N GLU A 51 10.62 -16.69 1.53
CA GLU A 51 11.86 -17.47 1.70
C GLU A 51 13.09 -16.75 1.14
N SER A 52 12.90 -15.69 0.33
CA SER A 52 14.00 -14.97 -0.33
C SER A 52 13.69 -13.50 -0.59
N GLU A 53 14.72 -12.71 -0.85
CA GLU A 53 14.59 -11.28 -1.25
C GLU A 53 13.83 -11.06 -2.56
N MET A 54 13.71 -12.10 -3.40
CA MET A 54 12.88 -12.06 -4.60
C MET A 54 11.39 -12.07 -4.27
N GLY A 55 11.00 -12.60 -3.11
CA GLY A 55 9.62 -12.63 -2.62
C GLY A 55 8.62 -13.25 -3.60
N VAL A 56 9.00 -14.32 -4.32
CA VAL A 56 8.16 -14.94 -5.36
C VAL A 56 6.82 -15.44 -4.83
N GLU A 57 6.77 -15.74 -3.53
CA GLU A 57 5.62 -16.23 -2.78
C GLU A 57 4.46 -15.24 -2.81
N TRP A 58 4.73 -13.93 -2.89
CA TRP A 58 3.70 -12.90 -3.09
C TRP A 58 2.91 -13.11 -4.39
N ALA A 59 3.53 -13.65 -5.45
CA ALA A 59 2.83 -13.97 -6.69
C ALA A 59 1.96 -15.24 -6.56
N ARG A 60 2.35 -16.15 -5.67
CA ARG A 60 1.65 -17.43 -5.43
C ARG A 60 0.63 -17.36 -4.30
N ALA A 61 0.55 -16.21 -3.64
CA ALA A 61 -0.34 -16.00 -2.52
C ALA A 61 -1.79 -15.74 -2.94
N ASP A 62 -2.20 -15.97 -4.19
CA ASP A 62 -3.57 -15.78 -4.70
C ASP A 62 -4.20 -14.41 -4.33
N ILE A 63 -3.39 -13.38 -4.08
CA ILE A 63 -3.89 -12.02 -3.75
C ILE A 63 -4.38 -11.34 -5.03
N SER A 64 -3.78 -11.72 -6.16
CA SER A 64 -3.88 -10.99 -7.42
C SER A 64 -4.82 -11.61 -8.46
N ASP A 65 -5.41 -12.77 -8.14
CA ASP A 65 -5.86 -13.72 -9.15
C ASP A 65 -7.37 -13.70 -9.44
N ALA A 66 -8.14 -12.88 -8.71
CA ALA A 66 -9.61 -12.87 -8.84
C ALA A 66 -10.27 -11.49 -8.99
N ALA A 67 -9.57 -10.36 -8.79
CA ALA A 67 -10.22 -9.04 -8.73
C ALA A 67 -9.40 -7.92 -9.37
N THR A 68 -10.11 -6.99 -10.03
CA THR A 68 -9.56 -5.65 -10.27
C THR A 68 -9.70 -4.85 -8.99
N TRP A 69 -8.58 -4.49 -8.37
CA TRP A 69 -8.58 -3.76 -7.09
C TRP A 69 -8.86 -2.28 -7.30
N SER A 70 -9.71 -1.66 -6.49
CA SER A 70 -9.86 -0.20 -6.60
C SER A 70 -8.62 0.53 -6.10
N ILE A 71 -8.02 0.08 -5.00
CA ILE A 71 -6.83 0.69 -4.40
C ILE A 71 -5.93 -0.44 -3.93
N VAL A 72 -4.63 -0.33 -4.20
CA VAL A 72 -3.59 -1.23 -3.70
C VAL A 72 -2.53 -0.42 -2.98
N PHE A 73 -2.17 -0.84 -1.76
CA PHE A 73 -1.05 -0.27 -1.01
C PHE A 73 0.14 -1.24 -1.11
N ILE A 74 1.27 -0.77 -1.62
CA ILE A 74 2.51 -1.56 -1.73
C ILE A 74 3.49 -1.04 -0.68
N ASP A 75 3.49 -1.71 0.47
CA ASP A 75 4.40 -1.47 1.58
C ASP A 75 4.64 -2.77 2.36
N HIS A 76 5.29 -3.73 1.73
CA HIS A 76 5.58 -5.03 2.33
C HIS A 76 7.05 -5.40 2.16
N ARG A 77 7.55 -6.30 3.01
CA ARG A 77 8.86 -6.93 2.78
C ARG A 77 8.68 -8.18 1.89
N PRO A 78 9.69 -8.54 1.08
CA PRO A 78 10.96 -7.86 0.90
C PRO A 78 10.80 -6.65 -0.03
N GLY A 79 11.56 -5.58 0.23
CA GLY A 79 11.50 -4.33 -0.56
C GLY A 79 11.72 -4.54 -2.06
N PRO A 80 12.74 -5.31 -2.50
CA PRO A 80 12.99 -5.56 -3.92
C PRO A 80 11.82 -6.20 -4.68
N ARG A 81 10.95 -6.96 -4.00
CA ARG A 81 9.78 -7.59 -4.61
C ARG A 81 8.73 -6.56 -5.04
N ARG A 82 8.62 -5.43 -4.34
CA ARG A 82 7.62 -4.38 -4.56
C ARG A 82 7.59 -3.88 -6.01
N GLN A 83 8.71 -3.92 -6.74
CA GLN A 83 8.75 -3.55 -8.18
C GLN A 83 7.90 -4.48 -9.06
N PHE A 84 7.87 -5.78 -8.76
CA PHE A 84 7.13 -6.76 -9.55
C PHE A 84 5.64 -6.62 -9.28
N ASP A 85 5.28 -6.36 -8.02
CA ASP A 85 3.89 -6.08 -7.64
C ASP A 85 3.43 -4.76 -8.23
N LEU A 86 4.30 -3.74 -8.24
CA LEU A 86 4.04 -2.48 -8.92
C LEU A 86 3.75 -2.69 -10.41
N ILE A 87 4.52 -3.50 -11.12
CA ILE A 87 4.23 -3.85 -12.52
C ILE A 87 2.92 -4.61 -12.63
N GLY A 88 2.73 -5.64 -11.79
CA GLY A 88 1.55 -6.51 -11.80
C GLY A 88 0.24 -5.75 -11.64
N TYR A 89 0.22 -4.70 -10.81
CA TYR A 89 -1.00 -3.93 -10.55
C TYR A 89 -1.30 -2.83 -11.59
N SER A 90 -0.39 -2.51 -12.52
CA SER A 90 -0.59 -1.38 -13.46
C SER A 90 -1.88 -1.48 -14.30
N GLY A 91 -2.31 -2.68 -14.67
CA GLY A 91 -3.59 -2.89 -15.35
C GLY A 91 -4.71 -3.38 -14.43
N ARG A 92 -4.37 -3.81 -13.22
CA ARG A 92 -5.26 -4.57 -12.31
C ARG A 92 -5.72 -3.76 -11.11
N SER A 93 -5.38 -2.47 -11.06
CA SER A 93 -5.99 -1.56 -10.11
C SER A 93 -6.43 -0.21 -10.71
N THR A 94 -7.27 0.52 -9.99
CA THR A 94 -7.54 1.94 -10.30
C THR A 94 -6.43 2.83 -9.75
N LEU A 95 -5.98 2.56 -8.52
CA LEU A 95 -4.94 3.32 -7.83
C LEU A 95 -3.92 2.38 -7.18
N VAL A 96 -2.65 2.78 -7.20
CA VAL A 96 -1.58 2.19 -6.39
C VAL A 96 -0.98 3.29 -5.52
N ILE A 97 -0.82 3.00 -4.24
CA ILE A 97 -0.08 3.81 -3.27
C ILE A 97 1.21 3.07 -2.96
N LEU A 98 2.35 3.63 -3.36
CA LEU A 98 3.66 2.99 -3.23
C LEU A 98 4.50 3.72 -2.19
N HIS A 99 5.06 2.99 -1.22
CA HIS A 99 5.88 3.56 -0.16
C HIS A 99 7.39 3.43 -0.43
N ASP A 100 8.18 4.26 0.26
CA ASP A 100 9.64 4.35 0.20
C ASP A 100 10.17 4.68 -1.21
N THR A 101 9.50 5.58 -1.93
CA THR A 101 9.83 5.85 -3.34
C THR A 101 11.14 6.62 -3.52
N GLU A 102 11.69 7.20 -2.46
CA GLU A 102 13.08 7.68 -2.43
C GLU A 102 14.10 6.54 -2.65
N GLN A 103 13.74 5.30 -2.35
CA GLN A 103 14.58 4.10 -2.54
C GLN A 103 14.46 3.51 -3.95
N THR A 104 14.06 4.30 -4.95
CA THR A 104 13.83 3.86 -6.34
C THR A 104 14.99 3.04 -6.90
N GLN A 105 16.24 3.41 -6.59
CA GLN A 105 17.43 2.71 -7.06
C GLN A 105 17.62 1.35 -6.37
N MET A 106 17.37 1.28 -5.06
CA MET A 106 17.51 0.06 -4.26
C MET A 106 16.43 -0.97 -4.61
N TYR A 107 15.19 -0.50 -4.82
CA TYR A 107 14.05 -1.37 -5.11
C TYR A 107 13.71 -1.46 -6.59
N ASN A 108 14.50 -0.86 -7.49
CA ASN A 108 14.30 -0.88 -8.94
C ASN A 108 12.91 -0.40 -9.40
N TYR A 109 12.30 0.57 -8.69
CA TYR A 109 10.98 1.10 -9.06
C TYR A 109 10.95 1.73 -10.45
N GLY A 110 12.10 2.15 -10.99
CA GLY A 110 12.21 2.65 -12.36
C GLY A 110 11.72 1.67 -13.44
N LEU A 111 11.65 0.36 -13.15
CA LEU A 111 11.08 -0.63 -14.05
C LEU A 111 9.54 -0.65 -14.03
N GLY A 112 8.93 -0.31 -12.89
CA GLY A 112 7.47 -0.36 -12.70
C GLY A 112 6.76 0.98 -12.89
N LEU A 113 7.39 2.09 -12.48
CA LEU A 113 6.80 3.43 -12.57
C LEU A 113 6.34 3.81 -13.99
N PRO A 114 7.06 3.51 -15.10
CA PRO A 114 6.63 3.88 -16.45
C PRO A 114 5.27 3.30 -16.87
N TYR A 115 4.80 2.24 -16.20
CA TYR A 115 3.49 1.65 -16.47
C TYR A 115 2.31 2.47 -15.89
N TYR A 116 2.59 3.53 -15.12
CA TYR A 116 1.58 4.42 -14.55
C TYR A 116 1.68 5.79 -15.21
N ARG A 117 0.75 6.10 -16.12
CA ARG A 117 0.74 7.38 -16.84
C ARG A 117 0.54 8.59 -15.91
N HIS A 118 -0.18 8.39 -14.81
CA HIS A 118 -0.52 9.45 -13.87
C HIS A 118 0.15 9.16 -12.54
N GLN A 119 1.00 10.08 -12.10
CA GLN A 119 1.83 9.92 -10.93
C GLN A 119 1.89 11.23 -10.15
N TYR A 120 1.78 11.13 -8.84
CA TYR A 120 2.04 12.23 -7.92
C TYR A 120 2.90 11.71 -6.78
N ARG A 121 4.06 12.33 -6.56
CA ARG A 121 4.96 11.98 -5.46
C ARG A 121 4.77 12.94 -4.30
N PHE A 122 4.40 12.39 -3.15
CA PHE A 122 4.27 13.12 -1.90
C PHE A 122 5.56 13.01 -1.08
N THR A 123 6.15 14.15 -0.71
CA THR A 123 7.48 14.24 -0.07
C THR A 123 7.49 14.99 1.27
N ARG A 124 6.31 15.35 1.80
CA ARG A 124 6.22 16.14 3.05
C ARG A 124 6.39 15.30 4.32
N LEU A 125 6.46 13.98 4.21
CA LEU A 125 6.82 13.06 5.29
C LEU A 125 8.23 12.51 5.11
N LYS A 126 8.77 11.87 6.16
CA LYS A 126 10.13 11.29 6.16
C LYS A 126 10.36 10.31 5.01
N THR A 127 9.35 9.50 4.68
CA THR A 127 9.34 8.55 3.58
C THR A 127 8.49 9.09 2.43
N TYR A 128 8.96 8.94 1.20
CA TYR A 128 8.21 9.39 0.04
C TYR A 128 7.16 8.36 -0.32
N THR A 129 5.99 8.85 -0.73
CA THR A 129 4.87 8.01 -1.15
C THR A 129 4.39 8.47 -2.51
N ASP A 130 4.31 7.54 -3.46
CA ASP A 130 3.76 7.85 -4.78
C ASP A 130 2.31 7.38 -4.88
N VAL A 131 1.46 8.27 -5.41
CA VAL A 131 0.07 8.01 -5.80
C VAL A 131 0.06 7.78 -7.31
N LEU A 132 -0.29 6.58 -7.73
CA LEU A 132 -0.08 6.10 -9.10
C LEU A 132 -1.39 5.58 -9.71
N SER A 133 -1.65 5.93 -10.97
CA SER A 133 -2.72 5.32 -11.77
C SER A 133 -2.31 5.19 -13.23
N ALA A 134 -2.63 4.05 -13.84
CA ALA A 134 -2.51 3.87 -15.28
C ALA A 134 -3.74 4.39 -16.05
N LYS A 135 -4.85 4.66 -15.35
CA LYS A 135 -6.18 4.87 -15.97
C LYS A 135 -6.85 6.19 -15.60
N ASP A 136 -6.68 6.66 -14.37
CA ASP A 136 -7.49 7.75 -13.81
C ASP A 136 -6.62 8.92 -13.32
N GLU A 137 -6.38 9.87 -14.22
CA GLU A 137 -5.69 11.13 -13.89
C GLU A 137 -6.46 11.98 -12.89
N GLY A 138 -7.80 12.00 -13.01
CA GLY A 138 -8.66 12.86 -12.23
C GLY A 138 -8.61 12.50 -10.74
N LEU A 139 -8.57 11.20 -10.43
CA LEU A 139 -8.41 10.71 -9.06
C LEU A 139 -7.03 11.07 -8.50
N VAL A 140 -5.95 10.90 -9.27
CA VAL A 140 -4.60 11.29 -8.83
C VAL A 140 -4.53 12.78 -8.53
N LYS A 141 -5.08 13.63 -9.41
CA LYS A 141 -5.13 15.09 -9.21
C LYS A 141 -5.96 15.51 -8.00
N LYS A 142 -7.08 14.83 -7.72
CA LYS A 142 -7.88 15.08 -6.51
C LYS A 142 -7.10 14.76 -5.25
N ILE A 143 -6.41 13.62 -5.23
CA ILE A 143 -5.58 13.22 -4.08
C ILE A 143 -4.41 14.21 -3.91
N GLN A 144 -3.73 14.57 -5.00
CA GLN A 144 -2.72 15.62 -4.99
C GLN A 144 -3.26 16.91 -4.37
N PHE A 145 -4.39 17.41 -4.86
CA PHE A 145 -4.99 18.65 -4.35
C PHE A 145 -5.28 18.56 -2.85
N LEU A 146 -5.85 17.44 -2.38
CA LEU A 146 -6.08 17.23 -0.95
C LEU A 146 -4.78 17.25 -0.16
N LEU A 147 -3.75 16.52 -0.61
CA LEU A 147 -2.46 16.44 0.09
C LEU A 147 -1.68 17.76 0.07
N ASP A 148 -1.77 18.53 -1.02
CA ASP A 148 -1.08 19.82 -1.18
C ASP A 148 -1.78 20.93 -0.36
N THR A 149 -3.08 20.80 -0.08
CA THR A 149 -3.86 21.82 0.64
C THR A 149 -3.91 21.61 2.15
N ILE A 150 -3.53 20.43 2.66
CA ILE A 150 -3.42 20.19 4.10
C ILE A 150 -2.29 21.06 4.69
N PRO A 151 -2.52 21.81 5.78
CA PRO A 151 -1.49 22.61 6.44
C PRO A 151 -0.28 21.80 6.93
N ASN A 152 0.93 22.39 6.90
CA ASN A 152 2.17 21.73 7.36
C ASN A 152 2.07 21.20 8.80
N SER A 153 1.35 21.92 9.67
CA SER A 153 1.16 21.54 11.07
C SER A 153 0.54 20.16 11.27
N PHE A 154 -0.20 19.64 10.27
CA PHE A 154 -0.74 18.29 10.31
C PHE A 154 0.36 17.21 10.19
N PHE A 155 1.44 17.51 9.46
CA PHE A 155 2.54 16.58 9.20
C PHE A 155 3.65 16.70 10.26
N ASP A 156 3.83 17.89 10.83
CA ASP A 156 4.82 18.15 11.88
C ASP A 156 4.51 17.38 13.19
N ASN A 157 3.22 17.18 13.50
CA ASN A 157 2.79 16.40 14.67
C ASN A 157 2.87 14.87 14.46
N ALA A 158 2.94 14.41 13.20
CA ALA A 158 3.03 12.98 12.89
C ALA A 158 4.47 12.45 13.02
N THR A 159 5.49 13.31 12.88
CA THR A 159 6.90 12.92 12.99
C THR A 159 7.41 12.89 14.43
N SER A 160 6.74 13.55 15.38
CA SER A 160 7.11 13.58 16.80
C SER A 160 6.66 12.35 17.61
N THR A 161 5.75 11.54 17.08
CA THR A 161 5.19 10.37 17.78
C THR A 161 5.87 9.04 17.45
N LEU A 162 6.90 9.05 16.59
CA LEU A 162 7.68 7.85 16.19
C LEU A 162 9.04 7.74 16.90
N SER A 163 9.27 8.53 17.96
CA SER A 163 10.52 8.57 18.73
C SER A 163 10.35 8.15 20.20
N THR A 164 9.55 7.12 20.47
CA THR A 164 9.49 6.45 21.79
C THR A 164 9.49 4.94 21.64
#